data_AF-B4DGP7-F1
#
_entry.id   AF-B4DGP7-F1
#
_cell.length_a   1.000
_cell.length_b   1.000
_cell.length_c   1.000
_cell.angle_alpha   90.00
_cell.angle_beta   90.00
_cell.angle_gamma   90.00
#
_symmetry.space_group_name_H-M   'P 1'
#
loop_
_entity.id
_entity.type
_entity.pdbx_description
1 polymer ?
#
loop_
_entity_poly.entity_id
_entity_poly.type
_entity_poly.pdbx_seq_one_letter_code
_entity_poly.pdbx_strand_id
1 'polypeptide(L)'
;MGRNKKKKRDGDDRRPRLVLSFDEEKRREYLTGFHKRKVERKKAAIEEIKQRLKEEQRKLREERHQEYLKMLAEREEALEEADELDRLVTAKTESVQYDHPNHTVTVTTISDLDLSGARLLGLTPPEGGAGDRSEEEASSTEKPTKALPRKSRDPLLSQR
;
A
#
# COMPACT_ATOMS: atom_id res chain seq x y z
N MET A 1 -68.27 28.44 -67.23
CA MET A 1 -66.90 27.89 -67.28
C MET A 1 -65.97 28.76 -66.42
N GLY A 2 -65.67 28.31 -65.21
CA GLY A 2 -65.00 29.10 -64.17
C GLY A 2 -63.51 29.33 -64.42
N ARG A 3 -63.04 30.56 -64.19
CA ARG A 3 -61.61 30.91 -64.25
C ARG A 3 -60.96 30.56 -62.91
N ASN A 4 -60.10 29.55 -62.92
CA ASN A 4 -59.29 29.15 -61.78
C ASN A 4 -58.32 30.27 -61.36
N LYS A 5 -58.55 30.88 -60.19
CA LYS A 5 -57.57 31.77 -59.54
C LYS A 5 -56.41 30.91 -59.04
N LYS A 6 -55.26 30.95 -59.73
CA LYS A 6 -54.00 30.40 -59.20
C LYS A 6 -53.66 31.15 -57.90
N LYS A 7 -53.67 30.45 -56.76
CA LYS A 7 -53.16 30.96 -55.49
C LYS A 7 -51.70 31.37 -55.70
N LYS A 8 -51.37 32.62 -55.40
CA LYS A 8 -49.97 33.04 -55.29
C LYS A 8 -49.35 32.23 -54.15
N ARG A 9 -48.23 31.57 -54.42
CA ARG A 9 -47.42 30.94 -53.38
C ARG A 9 -46.77 32.08 -52.63
N ASP A 10 -47.15 32.26 -51.37
CA ASP A 10 -46.50 33.20 -50.47
C ASP A 10 -45.05 32.75 -50.31
N GLY A 11 -44.15 33.43 -51.01
CA GLY A 11 -42.73 33.14 -50.99
C GLY A 11 -42.10 33.80 -49.77
N ASP A 12 -42.23 33.17 -48.60
CA ASP A 12 -41.39 33.51 -47.45
C ASP A 12 -41.04 32.28 -46.59
N ASP A 13 -40.59 31.20 -47.25
CA ASP A 13 -39.92 30.07 -46.57
C ASP A 13 -38.46 30.42 -46.19
N ARG A 14 -38.18 31.68 -45.83
CA ARG A 14 -36.86 32.08 -45.33
C ARG A 14 -36.85 31.84 -43.83
N ARG A 15 -35.93 30.98 -43.38
CA ARG A 15 -35.69 30.73 -41.95
C ARG A 15 -35.67 32.07 -41.19
N PRO A 16 -36.41 32.21 -40.08
CA PRO A 16 -36.43 33.44 -39.32
C PRO A 16 -35.00 33.81 -38.93
N ARG A 17 -34.65 35.10 -39.06
CA ARG A 17 -33.33 35.59 -38.69
C ARG A 17 -33.12 35.34 -37.20
N LEU A 18 -32.09 34.55 -36.86
CA LEU A 18 -31.70 34.33 -35.46
C LEU A 18 -31.06 35.61 -34.93
N VAL A 19 -31.79 36.34 -34.10
CA VAL A 19 -31.28 37.50 -33.39
C VAL A 19 -30.60 37.01 -32.12
N LEU A 20 -29.27 37.03 -32.10
CA LEU A 20 -28.48 36.77 -30.90
C LEU A 20 -28.38 38.08 -30.09
N SER A 21 -29.28 38.24 -29.13
CA SER A 21 -29.17 39.30 -28.11
C SER A 21 -28.33 38.79 -26.95
N PHE A 22 -27.30 39.55 -26.58
CA PHE A 22 -26.53 39.29 -25.37
C PHE A 22 -27.07 40.15 -24.23
N ASP A 23 -27.10 39.59 -23.02
CA ASP A 23 -27.28 40.40 -21.81
C ASP A 23 -26.14 41.41 -21.71
N GLU A 24 -26.48 42.70 -21.77
CA GLU A 24 -25.48 43.76 -21.77
C GLU A 24 -24.62 43.75 -20.50
N GLU A 25 -25.20 43.39 -19.35
CA GLU A 25 -24.50 43.31 -18.07
C GLU A 25 -23.43 42.23 -18.09
N LYS A 26 -23.78 41.01 -18.51
CA LYS A 26 -22.82 39.90 -18.68
C LYS A 26 -21.76 40.23 -19.71
N ARG A 27 -22.12 40.94 -20.79
CA ARG A 27 -21.17 41.43 -21.79
C ARG A 27 -20.19 42.44 -21.18
N ARG A 28 -20.66 43.38 -20.37
CA ARG A 28 -19.82 44.37 -19.67
C ARG A 28 -18.88 43.69 -18.68
N GLU A 29 -19.37 42.75 -17.88
CA GLU A 29 -18.52 41.96 -16.98
C GLU A 29 -17.51 41.11 -17.74
N TYR A 30 -17.90 40.52 -18.87
CA TYR A 30 -16.96 39.77 -19.70
C TYR A 30 -15.85 40.68 -20.24
N LEU A 31 -16.18 41.85 -20.78
CA LEU A 31 -15.22 42.77 -21.39
C LEU A 31 -14.37 43.54 -20.37
N THR A 32 -14.85 43.80 -19.16
CA THR A 32 -14.10 44.58 -18.15
C THR A 32 -13.48 43.69 -17.06
N GLY A 33 -14.08 42.52 -16.81
CA GLY A 33 -13.70 41.58 -15.75
C GLY A 33 -12.45 40.74 -16.02
N PHE A 34 -11.55 41.15 -16.93
CA PHE A 34 -10.32 40.41 -17.21
C PHE A 34 -9.44 40.23 -15.96
N HIS A 35 -9.35 41.26 -15.12
CA HIS A 35 -8.60 41.18 -13.87
C HIS A 35 -9.24 40.17 -12.91
N LYS A 36 -10.58 40.21 -12.76
CA LYS A 36 -11.35 39.24 -11.97
C LYS A 36 -11.05 37.80 -12.42
N ARG A 37 -11.19 37.49 -13.71
CA ARG A 37 -10.89 36.16 -14.27
C ARG A 37 -9.42 35.76 -14.14
N LYS A 38 -8.49 36.70 -14.22
CA LYS A 38 -7.06 36.42 -14.02
C LYS A 38 -6.81 36.02 -12.57
N VAL A 39 -7.40 36.73 -11.61
CA VAL A 39 -7.30 36.39 -10.18
C VAL A 39 -7.99 35.07 -9.87
N GLU A 40 -9.19 34.82 -10.41
CA GLU A 40 -9.91 33.56 -10.24
C GLU A 40 -9.10 32.37 -10.75
N ARG A 41 -8.52 32.46 -11.96
CA ARG A 41 -7.65 31.39 -12.49
C ARG A 41 -6.44 31.13 -11.60
N LYS A 42 -5.79 32.21 -11.11
CA LYS A 42 -4.66 32.06 -10.17
C LYS A 42 -5.09 31.40 -8.86
N LYS A 43 -6.23 31.82 -8.32
CA LYS A 43 -6.79 31.26 -7.09
C LYS A 43 -7.15 29.79 -7.26
N ALA A 44 -7.81 29.42 -8.35
CA ALA A 44 -8.15 28.04 -8.68
C ALA A 44 -6.89 27.16 -8.78
N ALA A 45 -5.85 27.61 -9.49
CA ALA A 45 -4.59 26.87 -9.58
C ALA A 45 -3.92 26.69 -8.20
N ILE A 46 -3.94 27.72 -7.35
CA ILE A 46 -3.40 27.64 -5.98
C ILE A 46 -4.22 26.66 -5.12
N GLU A 47 -5.55 26.70 -5.23
CA GLU A 47 -6.45 25.81 -4.49
C GLU A 47 -6.27 24.35 -4.92
N GLU A 48 -6.14 24.09 -6.21
CA GLU A 48 -5.86 22.75 -6.74
C GLU A 48 -4.52 22.21 -6.22
N ILE A 49 -3.45 23.02 -6.25
CA ILE A 49 -2.15 22.63 -5.69
C ILE A 49 -2.27 22.33 -4.18
N LYS A 50 -3.00 23.15 -3.43
CA LYS A 50 -3.24 22.92 -1.99
C LYS A 50 -4.03 21.65 -1.72
N GLN A 51 -5.04 21.34 -2.54
CA GLN A 51 -5.83 20.11 -2.41
C GLN A 51 -4.95 18.89 -2.65
N ARG A 52 -4.20 18.86 -3.76
CA ARG A 52 -3.25 17.79 -4.04
C ARG A 52 -2.24 17.59 -2.90
N LEU A 53 -1.69 18.66 -2.34
CA LEU A 53 -0.76 18.56 -1.21
C LEU A 53 -1.42 17.95 0.04
N LYS A 54 -2.68 18.30 0.33
CA LYS A 54 -3.42 17.72 1.47
C LYS A 54 -3.73 16.25 1.27
N GLU A 55 -4.09 15.85 0.05
CA GLU A 55 -4.34 14.45 -0.29
C GLU A 55 -3.07 13.61 -0.12
N GLU A 56 -1.93 14.09 -0.61
CA GLU A 56 -0.64 13.41 -0.42
C GLU A 56 -0.27 13.29 1.07
N GLN A 57 -0.47 14.34 1.87
CA GLN A 57 -0.26 14.26 3.32
C GLN A 57 -1.23 13.31 4.03
N ARG A 58 -2.44 13.13 3.48
CA ARG A 58 -3.43 12.22 4.04
C ARG A 58 -3.05 10.77 3.73
N LYS A 59 -2.69 10.48 2.48
CA LYS A 59 -2.20 9.15 2.06
C LYS A 59 -0.99 8.73 2.90
N LEU A 60 0.00 9.61 3.05
CA LEU A 60 1.19 9.31 3.87
C LEU A 60 0.85 8.99 5.33
N ARG A 61 -0.16 9.67 5.90
CA ARG A 61 -0.62 9.40 7.26
C ARG A 61 -1.35 8.06 7.35
N GLU A 62 -2.18 7.75 6.35
CA GLU A 62 -2.91 6.49 6.27
C GLU A 62 -1.96 5.31 6.06
N GLU A 63 -0.96 5.43 5.18
CA GLU A 63 0.09 4.43 4.96
C GLU A 63 0.86 4.16 6.25
N ARG A 64 1.36 5.21 6.92
CA ARG A 64 2.04 5.06 8.22
C ARG A 64 1.16 4.39 9.27
N HIS A 65 -0.12 4.73 9.31
CA HIS A 65 -1.04 4.12 10.27
C HIS A 65 -1.29 2.65 9.94
N GLN A 66 -1.45 2.30 8.67
CA GLN A 66 -1.58 0.91 8.22
C GLN A 66 -0.31 0.11 8.53
N GLU A 67 0.87 0.66 8.28
CA GLU A 67 2.15 0.04 8.66
C GLU A 67 2.23 -0.19 10.16
N TYR A 68 1.85 0.80 10.97
CA TYR A 68 1.80 0.64 12.42
C TYR A 68 0.85 -0.48 12.85
N LEU A 69 -0.34 -0.56 12.26
CA LEU A 69 -1.30 -1.64 12.54
C LEU A 69 -0.76 -3.02 12.10
N LYS A 70 -0.06 -3.10 10.97
CA LYS A 70 0.59 -4.34 10.52
C LYS A 70 1.66 -4.80 11.52
N MET A 71 2.52 -3.89 11.97
CA MET A 71 3.54 -4.22 12.99
C MET A 71 2.93 -4.69 14.32
N LEU A 72 1.75 -4.20 14.68
CA LEU A 72 1.02 -4.70 15.84
C LEU A 72 0.45 -6.10 15.58
N ALA A 73 -0.20 -6.30 14.45
CA ALA A 73 -0.76 -7.60 14.06
C ALA A 73 0.32 -8.68 13.96
N GLU A 74 1.48 -8.37 13.35
CA GLU A 74 2.64 -9.28 13.29
C GLU A 74 3.16 -9.67 14.68
N ARG A 75 3.10 -8.74 15.65
CA ARG A 75 3.46 -9.05 17.04
C ARG A 75 2.43 -9.90 17.74
N GLU A 76 1.14 -9.66 17.51
CA GLU A 76 0.05 -10.45 18.07
C GLU A 76 0.10 -11.88 17.51
N GLU A 77 0.28 -12.03 16.20
CA GLU A 77 0.45 -13.33 15.53
C GLU A 77 1.65 -14.10 16.10
N ALA A 78 2.81 -13.44 16.27
CA ALA A 78 3.98 -14.07 16.87
C ALA A 78 3.77 -14.53 18.34
N LEU A 79 2.92 -13.83 19.11
CA LEU A 79 2.55 -14.26 20.46
C LEU A 79 1.59 -15.45 20.41
N GLU A 80 0.63 -15.44 19.49
CA GLU A 80 -0.28 -16.57 19.28
C GLU A 80 0.47 -17.83 18.85
N GLU A 81 1.43 -17.72 17.91
CA GLU A 81 2.31 -18.83 17.50
C GLU A 81 3.14 -19.39 18.67
N ALA A 82 3.63 -18.52 19.56
CA ALA A 82 4.37 -18.95 20.75
C ALA A 82 3.47 -19.72 21.73
N ASP A 83 2.26 -19.23 21.98
CA ASP A 83 1.26 -19.91 22.81
C ASP A 83 0.86 -21.27 22.22
N GLU A 84 0.72 -21.36 20.90
CA GLU A 84 0.47 -22.63 20.20
C GLU A 84 1.63 -23.61 20.35
N LEU A 85 2.87 -23.14 20.25
CA LEU A 85 4.06 -23.95 20.45
C LEU A 85 4.14 -24.48 21.88
N ASP A 86 3.87 -23.64 22.88
CA ASP A 86 3.84 -24.04 24.29
C ASP A 86 2.75 -25.08 24.56
N ARG A 87 1.57 -24.94 23.95
CA ARG A 87 0.51 -25.97 24.02
C ARG A 87 0.95 -27.30 23.39
N LEU A 88 1.64 -27.26 22.24
CA LEU A 88 2.16 -28.46 21.60
C LEU A 88 3.28 -29.12 22.42
N VAL A 89 4.18 -28.33 23.02
CA VAL A 89 5.23 -28.81 23.90
C VAL A 89 4.61 -29.45 25.14
N THR A 90 3.71 -28.74 25.84
CA THR A 90 3.04 -29.27 27.03
C THR A 90 2.23 -30.53 26.76
N ALA A 91 1.56 -30.61 25.60
CA ALA A 91 0.84 -31.81 25.18
C ALA A 91 1.76 -33.02 24.89
N LYS A 92 3.00 -32.78 24.46
CA LYS A 92 4.00 -33.83 24.19
C LYS A 92 4.87 -34.17 25.39
N THR A 93 4.97 -33.29 26.38
CA THR A 93 5.79 -33.52 27.57
C THR A 93 5.03 -34.37 28.58
N GLU A 94 5.56 -35.55 28.85
CA GLU A 94 5.09 -36.38 29.96
C GLU A 94 5.97 -36.08 31.18
N SER A 95 5.37 -35.48 32.22
CA SER A 95 6.04 -35.23 33.50
C SER A 95 5.67 -36.29 34.52
N VAL A 96 6.67 -36.98 35.08
CA VAL A 96 6.48 -37.96 36.15
C VAL A 96 7.10 -37.43 37.43
N GLN A 97 6.29 -37.35 38.49
CA GLN A 97 6.71 -36.92 39.81
C GLN A 97 7.08 -38.13 40.67
N TYR A 98 8.30 -38.16 41.17
CA TYR A 98 8.82 -39.21 42.04
C TYR A 98 9.02 -38.63 43.44
N ASP A 99 8.31 -39.18 44.41
CA ASP A 99 8.43 -38.74 45.79
C ASP A 99 9.53 -39.52 46.51
N HIS A 100 10.45 -38.82 47.16
CA HIS A 100 11.57 -39.38 47.90
C HIS A 100 11.48 -38.93 49.38
N PRO A 101 12.10 -39.65 50.32
CA PRO A 101 11.88 -39.42 51.75
C PRO A 101 12.15 -37.99 52.27
N ASN A 102 13.02 -37.22 51.59
CA ASN A 102 13.41 -35.86 51.99
C ASN A 102 13.17 -34.80 50.90
N HIS A 103 12.65 -35.18 49.74
CA HIS A 103 12.45 -34.28 48.60
C HIS A 103 11.58 -34.94 47.53
N THR A 104 11.05 -34.14 46.62
CA THR A 104 10.33 -34.65 45.45
C THR A 104 11.08 -34.27 44.18
N VAL A 105 11.25 -35.23 43.28
CA VAL A 105 11.91 -35.05 41.98
C VAL A 105 10.86 -35.12 40.88
N THR A 106 10.76 -34.09 40.05
CA THR A 106 9.93 -34.12 38.84
C THR A 106 10.81 -34.34 37.63
N VAL A 107 10.59 -35.45 36.92
CA VAL A 107 11.29 -35.77 35.68
C VAL A 107 10.36 -35.47 34.52
N THR A 108 10.70 -34.44 33.73
CA THR A 108 9.96 -34.07 32.53
C THR A 108 10.65 -34.67 31.32
N THR A 109 9.98 -35.61 30.65
CA THR A 109 10.49 -36.19 29.40
C THR A 109 10.03 -35.32 28.23
N ILE A 110 10.96 -34.94 27.37
CA ILE A 110 10.69 -34.23 26.12
C ILE A 110 10.97 -35.26 25.02
N SER A 111 9.93 -35.68 24.28
CA SER A 111 10.02 -36.75 23.28
C SER A 111 11.17 -36.52 22.28
N ASP A 112 12.02 -37.55 22.11
CA ASP A 112 13.16 -37.67 21.18
C ASP A 112 14.13 -36.49 21.14
N LEU A 113 14.43 -35.88 22.30
CA LEU A 113 15.57 -34.97 22.40
C LEU A 113 16.87 -35.78 22.31
N ASP A 114 17.34 -35.99 21.08
CA ASP A 114 18.59 -36.69 20.79
C ASP A 114 19.80 -35.85 21.22
N LEU A 115 20.15 -35.94 22.51
CA LEU A 115 21.30 -35.28 23.13
C LEU A 115 22.63 -35.89 22.67
N SER A 116 22.63 -36.94 21.85
CA SER A 116 23.86 -37.57 21.35
C SER A 116 24.69 -36.64 20.44
N GLY A 117 24.19 -35.44 20.13
CA GLY A 117 24.84 -34.50 19.23
C GLY A 117 24.87 -34.97 17.77
N ALA A 118 24.36 -36.18 17.47
CA ALA A 118 24.37 -36.76 16.13
C ALA A 118 23.63 -35.87 15.12
N ARG A 119 22.46 -35.36 15.49
CA ARG A 119 21.68 -34.43 14.66
C ARG A 119 22.35 -33.06 14.49
N LEU A 120 23.06 -32.57 15.51
CA LEU A 120 23.80 -31.30 15.47
C LEU A 120 25.06 -31.39 14.58
N LEU A 121 25.63 -32.60 14.47
CA LEU A 121 26.73 -32.94 13.59
C LEU A 121 26.28 -33.33 12.16
N GLY A 122 24.98 -33.21 11.85
CA GLY A 122 24.44 -33.55 10.53
C GLY A 122 24.46 -35.04 10.21
N LEU A 123 24.67 -35.90 11.21
CA LEU A 123 24.60 -37.35 11.05
C LEU A 123 23.13 -37.75 11.19
N THR A 124 22.47 -37.94 10.05
CA THR A 124 21.14 -38.55 10.00
C THR A 124 21.20 -39.90 10.72
N PRO A 125 20.25 -40.21 11.63
CA PRO A 125 20.06 -41.59 12.04
C PRO A 125 19.75 -42.42 10.79
N PRO A 126 20.14 -43.69 10.73
CA PRO A 126 19.79 -44.55 9.61
C PRO A 126 18.27 -44.79 9.60
N GLU A 127 17.52 -43.88 8.99
CA GLU A 127 16.22 -44.20 8.41
C GLU A 127 16.52 -45.16 7.26
N GLY A 128 16.10 -46.40 7.44
CA GLY A 128 16.10 -47.38 6.38
C GLY A 128 15.21 -46.91 5.23
N GLY A 129 15.80 -46.78 4.05
CA GLY A 129 15.10 -47.04 2.80
C GLY A 129 14.88 -45.86 1.86
N ALA A 130 15.75 -45.84 0.84
CA ALA A 130 15.47 -45.55 -0.56
C ALA A 130 15.45 -44.10 -1.07
N GLY A 131 16.46 -43.82 -1.92
CA GLY A 131 16.42 -42.88 -3.05
C GLY A 131 16.66 -41.42 -2.66
N ASP A 132 17.38 -40.59 -3.38
CA ASP A 132 18.09 -40.68 -4.66
C ASP A 132 19.00 -39.44 -4.69
N ARG A 133 20.05 -39.53 -5.51
CA ARG A 133 21.07 -38.55 -5.89
C ARG A 133 20.69 -37.07 -5.79
N SER A 134 21.64 -36.24 -5.34
CA SER A 134 22.48 -35.43 -6.26
C SER A 134 23.47 -34.54 -5.51
N GLU A 135 24.63 -34.37 -6.13
CA GLU A 135 25.87 -33.75 -5.66
C GLU A 135 25.86 -32.20 -5.70
N GLU A 136 26.98 -31.64 -5.21
CA GLU A 136 27.60 -30.34 -5.54
C GLU A 136 27.44 -29.16 -4.54
N GLU A 137 28.39 -29.12 -3.59
CA GLU A 137 29.56 -28.20 -3.52
C GLU A 137 29.46 -26.72 -3.94
N ALA A 138 30.36 -25.96 -3.29
CA ALA A 138 30.86 -24.60 -3.57
C ALA A 138 30.04 -23.40 -3.03
N SER A 139 30.50 -22.73 -1.97
CA SER A 139 31.60 -21.74 -1.97
C SER A 139 31.29 -20.47 -2.78
N SER A 140 31.13 -19.33 -2.09
CA SER A 140 31.92 -18.13 -2.41
C SER A 140 31.63 -16.98 -1.44
N THR A 141 32.70 -16.24 -1.18
CA THR A 141 32.89 -15.14 -0.25
C THR A 141 32.40 -13.79 -0.79
N GLU A 142 32.00 -12.92 0.16
CA GLU A 142 32.13 -11.46 0.20
C GLU A 142 31.36 -10.52 -0.76
N LYS A 143 30.76 -9.47 -0.17
CA LYS A 143 31.04 -8.03 -0.47
C LYS A 143 30.35 -7.09 0.53
N PRO A 144 31.05 -6.06 1.06
CA PRO A 144 30.39 -4.96 1.78
C PRO A 144 29.91 -3.87 0.81
N THR A 145 28.64 -3.50 0.88
CA THR A 145 28.08 -2.40 0.07
C THR A 145 28.42 -1.05 0.69
N LYS A 146 29.22 -0.25 -0.04
CA LYS A 146 29.61 1.11 0.36
C LYS A 146 28.43 2.07 0.17
N ALA A 147 27.87 2.58 1.26
CA ALA A 147 26.78 3.56 1.21
C ALA A 147 27.30 4.95 0.76
N LEU A 148 26.62 5.55 -0.23
CA LEU A 148 26.91 6.91 -0.70
C LEU A 148 26.30 7.97 0.26
N PRO A 149 26.98 9.09 0.51
CA PRO A 149 26.44 10.13 1.38
C PRO A 149 25.26 10.86 0.71
N ARG A 150 24.09 10.81 1.36
CA ARG A 150 22.92 11.62 0.98
C ARG A 150 23.16 13.08 1.36
N LYS A 151 23.53 13.90 0.39
CA LYS A 151 23.50 15.36 0.52
C LYS A 151 22.32 15.87 -0.29
N SER A 152 21.26 16.31 0.39
CA SER A 152 20.19 17.08 -0.24
C SER A 152 20.80 18.40 -0.71
N ARG A 153 20.92 18.59 -2.04
CA ARG A 153 21.20 19.92 -2.59
C ARG A 153 19.90 20.71 -2.52
N ASP A 154 19.97 21.91 -1.95
CA ASP A 154 18.84 22.83 -1.91
C ASP A 154 18.36 23.14 -3.35
N PRO A 155 17.04 23.15 -3.60
CA PRO A 155 16.54 23.53 -4.91
C PRO A 155 16.88 25.00 -5.15
N LEU A 156 17.50 25.28 -6.31
CA LEU A 156 17.82 26.64 -6.74
C LEU A 156 16.52 27.45 -6.87
N LEU A 157 16.15 28.18 -5.83
CA LEU A 157 15.17 29.26 -5.91
C LEU A 157 15.79 30.37 -6.75
N SER A 158 15.40 30.48 -8.01
CA SER A 158 15.69 31.67 -8.81
C SER A 158 14.96 32.85 -8.17
N GLN A 159 15.72 33.76 -7.56
CA GLN A 159 15.19 35.05 -7.13
C GLN A 159 14.72 35.82 -8.38
N ARG A 160 13.48 36.31 -8.34
CA ARG A 160 12.96 37.38 -9.16
C ARG A 160 12.05 38.25 -8.32
#